data_AF-A0A3E1QD03-F1
#
_entry.id   AF-A0A3E1QD03-F1
#
_cell.length_a   1.000
_cell.length_b   1.000
_cell.length_c   1.000
_cell.angle_alpha   90.00
_cell.angle_beta   90.00
_cell.angle_gamma   90.00
#
_symmetry.space_group_name_H-M   'P 1'
#
loop_
_entity.id
_entity.type
_entity.pdbx_description
1 polymer ?
#
loop_
_entity_poly.entity_id
_entity_poly.type
_entity_poly.pdbx_seq_one_letter_code
_entity_poly.pdbx_strand_id
1 'polypeptide(L)'
;MKKSYLYITLFISLLGLSSCDTDSEASFLEDGEDLGFTGTEDDIIDFLTEDAYQGLLDLGINVNTGKTPPDVVGSYLISPNVLKATNIPDDGFDIGDGFFDKRISFFSQDNDDLSIEYTGAQIDPDGNTTSTETGTESFITGSGNNFTIIIRTSGVNQTGSGNTVSITNGLAISGTITEEGILNVESGFIIIEKTGDTEDELIDEGEGRLFEDQDGLTERI
;
A
#
# COMPACT_ATOMS: atom_id res chain seq x y z
N MET A 1 18.35 -30.99 53.70
CA MET A 1 19.32 -30.35 54.61
C MET A 1 20.73 -30.89 54.34
N LYS A 2 21.61 -30.08 53.76
CA LYS A 2 23.07 -30.10 53.96
C LYS A 2 23.56 -28.70 53.60
N LYS A 3 24.17 -28.03 54.59
CA LYS A 3 24.79 -26.71 54.49
C LYS A 3 26.19 -26.87 53.88
N SER A 4 26.62 -25.95 53.01
CA SER A 4 28.03 -25.57 52.87
C SER A 4 28.12 -24.28 52.04
N TYR A 5 28.25 -23.12 52.68
CA TYR A 5 29.48 -22.37 52.98
C TYR A 5 30.07 -21.58 51.80
N LEU A 6 29.78 -20.29 51.89
CA LEU A 6 30.42 -19.09 51.33
C LEU A 6 31.94 -19.19 51.18
N TYR A 7 32.45 -18.82 49.99
CA TYR A 7 33.78 -18.23 49.84
C TYR A 7 33.70 -17.03 48.90
N ILE A 8 33.81 -15.85 49.50
CA ILE A 8 34.13 -14.59 48.81
C ILE A 8 35.63 -14.62 48.52
N THR A 9 36.00 -14.47 47.25
CA THR A 9 37.34 -14.00 46.90
C THR A 9 37.19 -12.84 45.92
N LEU A 10 37.55 -11.67 46.45
CA LEU A 10 37.73 -10.41 45.74
C LEU A 10 39.08 -10.49 45.01
N PHE A 11 39.10 -10.38 43.69
CA PHE A 11 40.31 -10.07 42.95
C PHE A 11 40.02 -8.93 41.98
N ILE A 12 40.45 -7.73 42.38
CA ILE A 12 40.58 -6.57 41.52
C ILE A 12 41.90 -6.74 40.76
N SER A 13 41.85 -6.80 39.43
CA SER A 13 43.01 -6.44 38.61
C SER A 13 42.56 -5.56 37.46
N LEU A 14 43.01 -4.31 37.55
CA LEU A 14 42.90 -3.26 36.55
C LEU A 14 43.93 -3.50 35.44
N LEU A 15 43.55 -3.10 34.22
CA LEU A 15 44.36 -2.69 33.07
C LEU A 15 45.03 -3.76 32.18
N GLY A 16 44.76 -3.59 30.89
CA GLY A 16 45.56 -4.15 29.79
C GLY A 16 44.84 -4.05 28.45
N LEU A 17 44.74 -2.84 27.88
CA LEU A 17 44.47 -2.69 26.45
C LEU A 17 45.65 -3.28 25.67
N SER A 18 45.37 -4.22 24.78
CA SER A 18 46.22 -4.49 23.62
C SER A 18 45.36 -5.05 22.50
N SER A 19 45.34 -4.26 21.42
CA SER A 19 44.89 -4.56 20.08
C SER A 19 45.43 -5.90 19.60
N CYS A 20 44.57 -6.68 18.96
CA CYS A 20 44.94 -7.67 17.97
C CYS A 20 43.76 -7.79 17.00
N ASP A 21 43.97 -7.23 15.80
CA ASP A 21 43.03 -7.24 14.69
C ASP A 21 42.74 -8.66 14.21
N THR A 22 41.46 -8.97 14.02
CA THR A 22 40.99 -9.97 13.07
C THR A 22 39.69 -9.48 12.49
N ASP A 23 39.77 -8.93 11.28
CA ASP A 23 38.62 -8.64 10.43
C ASP A 23 37.86 -9.93 10.14
N SER A 24 36.62 -9.99 10.63
CA SER A 24 35.60 -10.89 10.12
C SER A 24 34.28 -10.13 10.07
N GLU A 25 34.23 -9.15 9.17
CA GLU A 25 32.99 -8.58 8.67
C GLU A 25 32.32 -9.65 7.80
N ALA A 26 31.50 -10.47 8.45
CA ALA A 26 30.38 -11.13 7.79
C ALA A 26 29.12 -10.54 8.40
N SER A 27 28.83 -9.28 8.05
CA SER A 27 27.51 -8.68 8.17
C SER A 27 26.62 -9.28 7.08
N PHE A 28 26.19 -10.51 7.30
CA PHE A 28 24.99 -11.03 6.64
C PHE A 28 23.79 -10.55 7.46
N LEU A 29 22.81 -9.97 6.76
CA LEU A 29 21.54 -9.40 7.24
C LEU A 29 21.56 -7.89 7.52
N GLU A 30 21.72 -7.12 6.45
CA GLU A 30 21.03 -5.84 6.29
C GLU A 30 20.30 -5.93 4.94
N ASP A 31 19.18 -6.65 4.92
CA ASP A 31 18.26 -6.69 3.78
C ASP A 31 16.98 -5.99 4.23
N GLY A 32 17.12 -4.67 4.32
CA GLY A 32 16.03 -3.72 4.35
C GLY A 32 16.52 -2.62 3.44
N GLU A 33 16.37 -2.80 2.13
CA GLU A 33 16.67 -1.73 1.20
C GLU A 33 15.84 -0.51 1.60
N ASP A 34 16.54 0.58 1.91
CA ASP A 34 15.97 1.90 1.88
C ASP A 34 15.49 2.11 0.44
N LEU A 35 14.21 1.82 0.17
CA LEU A 35 13.62 2.00 -1.17
C LEU A 35 13.64 3.45 -1.62
N GLY A 36 13.98 4.40 -0.72
CA GLY A 36 14.30 5.80 -1.01
C GLY A 36 13.54 6.35 -2.22
N PHE A 37 12.21 6.45 -2.11
CA PHE A 37 11.34 6.77 -3.23
C PHE A 37 11.82 8.06 -3.94
N THR A 38 12.04 7.97 -5.24
CA THR A 38 12.53 9.07 -6.08
C THR A 38 11.42 9.78 -6.86
N GLY A 39 10.20 9.25 -6.78
CA GLY A 39 9.02 9.70 -7.51
C GLY A 39 9.03 9.27 -8.98
N THR A 40 9.72 8.18 -9.31
CA THR A 40 9.85 7.63 -10.66
C THR A 40 8.93 6.42 -10.87
N GLU A 41 8.81 6.00 -12.13
CA GLU A 41 8.09 4.78 -12.51
C GLU A 41 8.78 3.53 -11.95
N ASP A 42 10.12 3.50 -11.94
CA ASP A 42 10.90 2.39 -11.38
C ASP A 42 10.55 2.15 -9.90
N ASP A 43 10.36 3.22 -9.10
CA ASP A 43 9.95 3.04 -7.70
C ASP A 43 8.56 2.39 -7.57
N ILE A 44 7.64 2.66 -8.51
CA ILE A 44 6.31 2.06 -8.52
C ILE A 44 6.41 0.58 -8.89
N ILE A 45 7.25 0.25 -9.88
CA ILE A 45 7.49 -1.13 -10.31
C ILE A 45 8.12 -1.95 -9.18
N ASP A 46 9.13 -1.41 -8.50
CA ASP A 46 9.75 -2.08 -7.35
C ASP A 46 8.75 -2.26 -6.19
N PHE A 47 7.84 -1.30 -6.03
CA PHE A 47 6.80 -1.36 -5.01
C PHE A 47 5.59 -2.24 -5.37
N LEU A 48 5.24 -2.43 -6.64
CA LEU A 48 4.06 -3.24 -7.01
C LEU A 48 4.41 -4.57 -7.66
N THR A 49 5.62 -4.75 -8.17
CA THR A 49 6.01 -5.66 -9.26
C THR A 49 5.61 -5.16 -10.65
N GLU A 50 6.37 -5.58 -11.67
CA GLU A 50 6.13 -5.27 -13.08
C GLU A 50 4.72 -5.68 -13.53
N ASP A 51 4.29 -6.91 -13.19
CA ASP A 51 3.00 -7.45 -13.65
C ASP A 51 1.82 -6.67 -13.06
N ALA A 52 1.88 -6.32 -11.77
CA ALA A 52 0.84 -5.52 -11.13
C ALA A 52 0.82 -4.07 -11.64
N TYR A 53 1.99 -3.47 -11.87
CA TYR A 53 2.07 -2.12 -12.44
C TYR A 53 1.53 -2.08 -13.88
N GLN A 54 1.92 -3.04 -14.72
CA GLN A 54 1.40 -3.16 -16.08
C GLN A 54 -0.11 -3.41 -16.07
N GLY A 55 -0.63 -4.24 -15.16
CA GLY A 55 -2.06 -4.45 -14.98
C GLY A 55 -2.83 -3.15 -14.69
N LEU A 56 -2.28 -2.28 -13.84
CA LEU A 56 -2.84 -0.95 -13.59
C LEU A 56 -2.84 -0.06 -14.83
N LEU A 57 -1.75 -0.06 -15.61
CA LEU A 57 -1.66 0.70 -16.86
C LEU A 57 -2.64 0.19 -17.92
N ASP A 58 -2.83 -1.12 -18.02
CA ASP A 58 -3.76 -1.75 -18.95
C ASP A 58 -5.23 -1.42 -18.62
N LEU A 59 -5.53 -1.25 -17.33
CA LEU A 59 -6.82 -0.72 -16.87
C LEU A 59 -7.02 0.77 -17.22
N GLY A 60 -5.94 1.48 -17.58
CA GLY A 60 -5.97 2.86 -18.05
C GLY A 60 -5.88 3.92 -16.97
N ILE A 61 -5.33 3.60 -15.79
CA ILE A 61 -5.13 4.60 -14.73
C ILE A 61 -4.09 5.65 -15.15
N ASN A 62 -4.34 6.91 -14.82
CA ASN A 62 -3.37 7.98 -15.02
C ASN A 62 -2.38 8.01 -13.85
N VAL A 63 -1.12 7.64 -14.09
CA VAL A 63 -0.06 7.71 -13.08
C VAL A 63 0.71 9.03 -13.20
N ASN A 64 0.70 9.83 -12.14
CA ASN A 64 1.37 11.12 -12.05
C ASN A 64 2.70 10.98 -11.31
N THR A 65 3.78 10.71 -12.02
CA THR A 65 5.13 10.66 -11.43
C THR A 65 5.69 12.06 -11.12
N GLY A 66 6.62 12.13 -10.19
CA GLY A 66 7.34 13.34 -9.79
C GLY A 66 7.68 13.37 -8.30
N LYS A 67 8.66 14.20 -7.95
CA LYS A 67 9.19 14.32 -6.58
C LYS A 67 8.66 15.53 -5.80
N THR A 68 7.65 16.21 -6.33
CA THR A 68 7.05 17.38 -5.69
C THR A 68 5.54 17.24 -5.66
N PRO A 69 5.00 16.16 -5.06
CA PRO A 69 3.56 16.00 -4.95
C PRO A 69 2.97 17.15 -4.12
N PRO A 70 1.71 17.54 -4.40
CA PRO A 70 1.00 18.48 -3.55
C PRO A 70 0.70 17.87 -2.17
N ASP A 71 0.34 18.71 -1.21
CA ASP A 71 -0.25 18.25 0.05
C ASP A 71 -1.69 17.77 -0.20
N VAL A 72 -1.94 16.50 0.11
CA VAL A 72 -3.24 15.85 -0.09
C VAL A 72 -3.84 15.33 1.22
N VAL A 73 -3.27 15.69 2.37
CA VAL A 73 -3.78 15.29 3.68
C VAL A 73 -5.25 15.72 3.82
N GLY A 74 -6.08 14.79 4.28
CA GLY A 74 -7.52 15.00 4.35
C GLY A 74 -8.33 13.71 4.30
N SER A 75 -9.64 13.85 4.43
CA SER A 75 -10.60 12.79 4.15
C SER A 75 -11.49 13.20 2.98
N TYR A 76 -11.82 12.24 2.13
CA TYR A 76 -12.58 12.48 0.92
C TYR A 76 -13.59 11.35 0.68
N LEU A 77 -14.66 11.66 -0.03
CA LEU A 77 -15.72 10.71 -0.37
C LEU A 77 -15.81 10.56 -1.90
N ILE A 78 -15.55 9.34 -2.38
CA ILE A 78 -15.82 8.94 -3.77
C ILE A 78 -17.27 8.51 -3.84
N SER A 79 -18.14 9.32 -4.46
CA SER A 79 -19.58 9.08 -4.55
C SER A 79 -20.18 9.90 -5.71
N PRO A 80 -20.66 9.25 -6.80
CA PRO A 80 -20.82 7.81 -6.96
C PRO A 80 -19.51 7.09 -7.33
N ASN A 81 -19.17 6.05 -6.58
CA ASN A 81 -18.07 5.14 -6.91
C ASN A 81 -18.50 4.13 -7.97
N VAL A 82 -17.92 4.18 -9.17
CA VAL A 82 -18.32 3.33 -10.31
C VAL A 82 -17.15 2.59 -10.94
N LEU A 83 -17.43 1.41 -11.50
CA LEU A 83 -16.44 0.63 -12.25
C LEU A 83 -16.13 1.28 -13.59
N LYS A 84 -14.88 1.67 -13.82
CA LYS A 84 -14.38 2.27 -15.06
C LYS A 84 -13.76 1.25 -16.00
N ALA A 85 -12.98 0.32 -15.46
CA ALA A 85 -12.34 -0.75 -16.22
C ALA A 85 -12.11 -1.99 -15.34
N THR A 86 -12.03 -3.16 -15.97
CA THR A 86 -11.64 -4.42 -15.34
C THR A 86 -10.88 -5.26 -16.37
N ASN A 87 -9.86 -5.98 -15.91
CA ASN A 87 -9.13 -6.98 -16.70
C ASN A 87 -9.38 -8.40 -16.19
N ILE A 88 -10.26 -8.57 -15.19
CA ILE A 88 -10.65 -9.86 -14.62
C ILE A 88 -11.55 -10.60 -15.62
N PRO A 89 -11.21 -11.82 -16.04
CA PRO A 89 -12.06 -12.65 -16.88
C PRO A 89 -13.37 -13.00 -16.18
N ASP A 90 -14.50 -12.84 -16.88
CA ASP A 90 -15.83 -13.17 -16.36
C ASP A 90 -16.15 -12.50 -14.99
N ASP A 91 -15.68 -11.26 -14.79
CA ASP A 91 -15.75 -10.48 -13.54
C ASP A 91 -17.16 -10.39 -12.92
N GLY A 92 -18.20 -10.55 -13.74
CA GLY A 92 -19.60 -10.48 -13.31
C GLY A 92 -20.11 -9.06 -13.08
N PHE A 93 -19.32 -8.05 -13.42
CA PHE A 93 -19.68 -6.63 -13.38
C PHE A 93 -19.53 -6.00 -14.77
N ASP A 94 -20.43 -5.09 -15.11
CA ASP A 94 -20.35 -4.28 -16.32
C ASP A 94 -19.71 -2.92 -16.03
N ILE A 95 -19.02 -2.36 -17.04
CA ILE A 95 -18.48 -1.00 -16.92
C ILE A 95 -19.62 0.00 -16.67
N GLY A 96 -19.46 0.84 -15.66
CA GLY A 96 -20.46 1.77 -15.16
C GLY A 96 -21.28 1.24 -13.98
N ASP A 97 -21.12 -0.02 -13.59
CA ASP A 97 -21.76 -0.56 -12.39
C ASP A 97 -21.34 0.23 -11.14
N GLY A 98 -22.33 0.55 -10.31
CA GLY A 98 -22.13 1.27 -9.05
C GLY A 98 -21.70 0.34 -7.91
N PHE A 99 -20.74 0.81 -7.13
CA PHE A 99 -20.25 0.15 -5.92
C PHE A 99 -20.62 0.99 -4.69
N PHE A 100 -20.36 0.44 -3.49
CA PHE A 100 -20.43 1.26 -2.29
C PHE A 100 -19.47 2.43 -2.40
N ASP A 101 -19.91 3.58 -1.88
CA ASP A 101 -19.11 4.79 -1.84
C ASP A 101 -17.85 4.52 -1.03
N LYS A 102 -16.77 5.20 -1.37
CA LYS A 102 -15.48 4.98 -0.73
C LYS A 102 -15.03 6.23 -0.01
N ARG A 103 -14.93 6.15 1.31
CA ARG A 103 -14.21 7.17 2.08
C ARG A 103 -12.73 6.81 2.09
N ILE A 104 -11.90 7.76 1.69
CA ILE A 104 -10.43 7.66 1.74
C ILE A 104 -9.88 8.75 2.65
N SER A 105 -8.84 8.42 3.43
CA SER A 105 -8.18 9.37 4.30
C SER A 105 -6.66 9.25 4.18
N PHE A 106 -6.00 10.38 3.96
CA PHE A 106 -4.56 10.51 3.87
C PHE A 106 -4.03 11.37 5.00
N PHE A 107 -2.92 10.97 5.61
CA PHE A 107 -2.32 11.65 6.76
C PHE A 107 -0.82 11.36 6.84
N SER A 108 -0.13 12.07 7.74
CA SER A 108 1.32 11.93 7.94
C SER A 108 2.15 12.03 6.65
N GLN A 109 1.76 12.89 5.71
CA GLN A 109 2.51 13.07 4.46
C GLN A 109 3.87 13.73 4.72
N ASP A 110 4.93 13.14 4.17
CA ASP A 110 6.28 13.69 4.14
C ASP A 110 6.78 13.78 2.69
N ASN A 111 7.08 14.99 2.22
CA ASN A 111 7.51 15.23 0.85
C ASN A 111 9.02 15.07 0.64
N ASP A 112 9.82 15.03 1.71
CA ASP A 112 11.25 14.75 1.60
C ASP A 112 11.47 13.23 1.38
N ASP A 113 10.67 12.41 2.07
CA ASP A 113 10.70 10.94 1.98
C ASP A 113 9.67 10.36 0.98
N LEU A 114 8.81 11.21 0.40
CA LEU A 114 7.67 10.83 -0.45
C LEU A 114 6.74 9.80 0.20
N SER A 115 6.58 9.87 1.53
CA SER A 115 5.75 8.94 2.29
C SER A 115 4.38 9.55 2.63
N ILE A 116 3.39 8.68 2.83
CA ILE A 116 2.05 9.07 3.27
C ILE A 116 1.38 7.87 3.94
N GLU A 117 0.47 8.10 4.89
CA GLU A 117 -0.36 7.06 5.49
C GLU A 117 -1.77 7.08 4.92
N TYR A 118 -2.40 5.90 4.82
CA TYR A 118 -3.70 5.70 4.20
C TYR A 118 -4.65 4.85 5.05
N THR A 119 -5.92 5.27 5.08
CA THR A 119 -7.06 4.40 5.46
C THR A 119 -8.21 4.57 4.49
N GLY A 120 -8.95 3.48 4.27
CA GLY A 120 -10.14 3.44 3.42
C GLY A 120 -11.33 2.80 4.14
N ALA A 121 -12.54 3.16 3.73
CA ALA A 121 -13.77 2.54 4.19
C ALA A 121 -14.84 2.53 3.08
N GLN A 122 -15.55 1.42 2.93
CA GLN A 122 -16.74 1.36 2.09
C GLN A 122 -17.97 1.79 2.89
N ILE A 123 -18.79 2.65 2.30
CA ILE A 123 -19.98 3.25 2.89
C ILE A 123 -21.20 2.78 2.12
N ASP A 124 -22.15 2.12 2.80
CA ASP A 124 -23.41 1.71 2.19
C ASP A 124 -24.37 2.90 1.97
N PRO A 125 -25.47 2.72 1.21
CA PRO A 125 -26.45 3.78 0.97
C PRO A 125 -27.15 4.32 2.24
N ASP A 126 -27.09 3.60 3.36
CA ASP A 126 -27.62 4.04 4.65
C ASP A 126 -26.58 4.85 5.45
N GLY A 127 -25.35 5.00 4.93
CA GLY A 127 -24.25 5.74 5.54
C GLY A 127 -23.41 4.92 6.54
N ASN A 128 -23.57 3.60 6.59
CA ASN A 128 -22.80 2.74 7.49
C ASN A 128 -21.50 2.27 6.83
N THR A 129 -20.44 2.17 7.62
CA THR A 129 -19.20 1.52 7.19
C THR A 129 -19.40 0.01 7.11
N THR A 130 -19.24 -0.56 5.92
CA THR A 130 -19.38 -2.01 5.67
C THR A 130 -18.04 -2.74 5.71
N SER A 131 -16.95 -2.05 5.36
CA SER A 131 -15.59 -2.56 5.40
C SER A 131 -14.59 -1.44 5.62
N THR A 132 -13.39 -1.78 6.10
CA THR A 132 -12.28 -0.85 6.30
C THR A 132 -10.98 -1.48 5.81
N GLU A 133 -10.09 -0.65 5.29
CA GLU A 133 -8.74 -1.03 4.88
C GLU A 133 -7.72 -0.03 5.42
N THR A 134 -6.49 -0.48 5.62
CA THR A 134 -5.37 0.34 6.08
C THR A 134 -4.15 -0.02 5.25
N GLY A 135 -3.42 0.98 4.78
CA GLY A 135 -2.17 0.76 4.05
C GLY A 135 -1.13 0.15 4.98
N THR A 136 -0.49 -0.93 4.55
CA THR A 136 0.68 -1.49 5.26
C THR A 136 1.92 -0.68 4.93
N GLU A 137 2.03 -0.24 3.69
CA GLU A 137 3.06 0.64 3.15
C GLU A 137 2.43 1.53 2.10
N SER A 138 2.87 2.78 1.98
CA SER A 138 2.40 3.69 0.94
C SER A 138 3.38 4.82 0.67
N PHE A 139 3.38 5.29 -0.58
CA PHE A 139 4.18 6.44 -1.00
C PHE A 139 3.37 7.32 -1.96
N ILE A 140 3.78 8.57 -2.08
CA ILE A 140 3.13 9.59 -2.90
C ILE A 140 4.10 10.15 -3.93
N THR A 141 3.64 10.27 -5.17
CA THR A 141 4.39 10.87 -6.26
C THR A 141 3.51 11.87 -7.01
N GLY A 142 4.12 12.86 -7.67
CA GLY A 142 3.38 13.88 -8.39
C GLY A 142 4.12 15.18 -8.62
N SER A 143 3.41 16.10 -9.26
CA SER A 143 3.89 17.46 -9.52
C SER A 143 2.74 18.45 -9.69
N GLY A 144 2.96 19.70 -9.28
CA GLY A 144 1.91 20.72 -9.29
C GLY A 144 0.77 20.29 -8.37
N ASN A 145 -0.45 20.22 -8.93
CA ASN A 145 -1.63 19.74 -8.19
C ASN A 145 -1.97 18.27 -8.48
N ASN A 146 -1.20 17.60 -9.35
CA ASN A 146 -1.45 16.21 -9.71
C ASN A 146 -0.65 15.29 -8.79
N PHE A 147 -1.27 14.19 -8.38
CA PHE A 147 -0.65 13.21 -7.52
C PHE A 147 -1.07 11.80 -7.92
N THR A 148 -0.27 10.83 -7.50
CA THR A 148 -0.63 9.43 -7.40
C THR A 148 -0.08 8.89 -6.09
N ILE A 149 -0.93 8.23 -5.31
CA ILE A 149 -0.56 7.50 -4.11
C ILE A 149 -0.62 6.02 -4.44
N ILE A 150 0.47 5.30 -4.17
CA ILE A 150 0.53 3.85 -4.30
C ILE A 150 0.57 3.24 -2.91
N ILE A 151 -0.30 2.27 -2.64
CA ILE A 151 -0.53 1.66 -1.34
C ILE A 151 -0.47 0.15 -1.50
N ARG A 152 0.20 -0.53 -0.55
CA ARG A 152 0.03 -1.97 -0.33
C ARG A 152 -0.98 -2.20 0.78
N THR A 153 -1.84 -3.19 0.60
CA THR A 153 -2.69 -3.72 1.67
C THR A 153 -2.56 -5.23 1.73
N SER A 154 -2.73 -5.81 2.92
CA SER A 154 -2.73 -7.26 3.10
C SER A 154 -4.12 -7.76 3.50
N GLY A 155 -4.53 -8.90 2.95
CA GLY A 155 -5.80 -9.55 3.24
C GLY A 155 -5.67 -11.05 3.41
N VAL A 156 -6.72 -11.64 3.99
CA VAL A 156 -6.88 -13.09 4.06
C VAL A 156 -8.28 -13.44 3.57
N ASN A 157 -8.37 -14.33 2.59
CA ASN A 157 -9.62 -14.81 2.03
C ASN A 157 -9.79 -16.31 2.26
N GLN A 158 -11.04 -16.74 2.41
CA GLN A 158 -11.40 -18.15 2.42
C GLN A 158 -12.00 -18.52 1.06
N THR A 159 -11.45 -19.53 0.42
CA THR A 159 -11.96 -20.04 -0.87
C THR A 159 -13.19 -20.94 -0.66
N GLY A 160 -13.89 -21.26 -1.75
CA GLY A 160 -14.98 -22.23 -1.75
C GLY A 160 -14.51 -23.66 -1.41
N SER A 161 -13.28 -24.02 -1.76
CA SER A 161 -12.64 -25.28 -1.35
C SER A 161 -12.23 -25.31 0.13
N GLY A 162 -12.32 -24.18 0.85
CA GLY A 162 -12.00 -24.08 2.27
C GLY A 162 -10.52 -23.79 2.56
N ASN A 163 -9.74 -23.43 1.53
CA ASN A 163 -8.37 -22.95 1.69
C ASN A 163 -8.37 -21.53 2.26
N THR A 164 -7.31 -21.21 3.01
CA THR A 164 -6.99 -19.85 3.44
C THR A 164 -5.94 -19.29 2.50
N VAL A 165 -6.26 -18.17 1.85
CA VAL A 165 -5.37 -17.48 0.92
C VAL A 165 -4.95 -16.15 1.51
N SER A 166 -3.65 -15.94 1.64
CA SER A 166 -3.08 -14.63 1.94
C SER A 166 -2.87 -13.86 0.65
N ILE A 167 -3.25 -12.58 0.64
CA ILE A 167 -3.20 -11.73 -0.55
C ILE A 167 -2.54 -10.40 -0.19
N THR A 168 -1.64 -9.94 -1.03
CA THR A 168 -1.15 -8.56 -1.01
C THR A 168 -1.73 -7.84 -2.22
N ASN A 169 -2.42 -6.72 -1.97
CA ASN A 169 -3.03 -5.92 -3.02
C ASN A 169 -2.26 -4.62 -3.20
N GLY A 170 -2.22 -4.14 -4.44
CA GLY A 170 -1.85 -2.79 -4.80
C GLY A 170 -3.09 -1.92 -4.94
N LEU A 171 -3.03 -0.71 -4.40
CA LEU A 171 -4.02 0.32 -4.58
C LEU A 171 -3.31 1.58 -5.10
N ALA A 172 -3.72 2.05 -6.28
CA ALA A 172 -3.28 3.32 -6.84
C ALA A 172 -4.44 4.32 -6.78
N ILE A 173 -4.24 5.46 -6.11
CA ILE A 173 -5.21 6.56 -6.08
C ILE A 173 -4.58 7.76 -6.76
N SER A 174 -5.17 8.22 -7.85
CA SER A 174 -4.64 9.31 -8.67
C SER A 174 -5.67 10.39 -8.90
N GLY A 175 -5.23 11.63 -9.07
CA GLY A 175 -6.11 12.76 -9.38
C GLY A 175 -5.42 14.11 -9.29
N THR A 176 -6.23 15.17 -9.31
CA THR A 176 -5.77 16.56 -9.16
C THR A 176 -6.39 17.17 -7.90
N ILE A 177 -5.57 17.54 -6.92
CA ILE A 177 -6.06 18.16 -5.69
C ILE A 177 -6.49 19.61 -5.92
N THR A 178 -7.57 20.00 -5.25
CA THR A 178 -8.13 21.36 -5.24
C THR A 178 -8.57 21.76 -3.83
N GLU A 179 -9.07 22.99 -3.67
CA GLU A 179 -9.64 23.45 -2.40
C GLU A 179 -10.92 22.68 -2.01
N GLU A 180 -11.72 22.24 -3.00
CA GLU A 180 -13.01 21.56 -2.79
C GLU A 180 -12.85 20.04 -2.56
N GLY A 181 -11.79 19.44 -3.11
CA GLY A 181 -11.59 18.00 -3.09
C GLY A 181 -10.59 17.54 -4.16
N ILE A 182 -10.77 16.32 -4.66
CA ILE A 182 -9.93 15.73 -5.71
C ILE A 182 -10.73 15.67 -7.00
N LEU A 183 -10.24 16.31 -8.05
CA LEU A 183 -10.84 16.23 -9.38
C LEU A 183 -10.40 14.95 -10.10
N ASN A 184 -11.36 14.32 -10.78
CA ASN A 184 -11.19 13.12 -11.60
C ASN A 184 -10.39 12.03 -10.88
N VAL A 185 -10.79 11.69 -9.65
CA VAL A 185 -10.10 10.63 -8.93
C VAL A 185 -10.25 9.32 -9.69
N GLU A 186 -9.16 8.58 -9.76
CA GLU A 186 -9.12 7.20 -10.22
C GLU A 186 -8.56 6.33 -9.10
N SER A 187 -9.22 5.22 -8.81
CA SER A 187 -8.80 4.26 -7.80
C SER A 187 -8.62 2.89 -8.46
N GLY A 188 -7.38 2.52 -8.74
CA GLY A 188 -7.01 1.20 -9.27
C GLY A 188 -6.73 0.23 -8.14
N PHE A 189 -7.36 -0.93 -8.17
CA PHE A 189 -7.07 -2.07 -7.29
C PHE A 189 -6.48 -3.19 -8.14
N ILE A 190 -5.40 -3.81 -7.67
CA ILE A 190 -4.70 -4.89 -8.37
C ILE A 190 -4.18 -5.93 -7.37
N ILE A 191 -4.15 -7.21 -7.74
CA ILE A 191 -3.48 -8.24 -6.94
C ILE A 191 -1.99 -8.22 -7.27
N ILE A 192 -1.15 -8.07 -6.24
CA ILE A 192 0.32 -8.14 -6.38
C ILE A 192 0.77 -9.59 -6.25
N GLU A 193 0.34 -10.26 -5.18
CA GLU A 193 0.71 -11.63 -4.89
C GLU A 193 -0.43 -12.34 -4.13
N LYS A 194 -0.59 -13.64 -4.38
CA LYS A 194 -1.46 -14.51 -3.58
C LYS A 194 -0.76 -15.82 -3.21
N THR A 195 -0.89 -16.23 -1.94
CA THR A 195 -0.33 -17.49 -1.44
C THR A 195 -1.43 -18.37 -0.85
N GLY A 196 -1.49 -19.62 -1.30
CA GLY A 196 -2.43 -20.62 -0.80
C GLY A 196 -3.64 -20.88 -1.70
N ASP A 197 -3.75 -20.21 -2.84
CA ASP A 197 -4.82 -20.40 -3.83
C ASP A 197 -4.53 -21.57 -4.77
N THR A 198 -4.47 -22.80 -4.22
CA THR A 198 -4.03 -23.98 -4.98
C THR A 198 -5.02 -24.46 -6.06
N GLU A 199 -6.28 -24.03 -5.95
CA GLU A 199 -7.37 -24.40 -6.86
C GLU A 199 -7.76 -23.25 -7.80
N ASP A 200 -7.02 -22.13 -7.75
CA ASP A 200 -7.19 -20.97 -8.63
C ASP A 200 -8.60 -20.37 -8.57
N GLU A 201 -9.09 -20.12 -7.35
CA GLU A 201 -10.46 -19.67 -7.09
C GLU A 201 -10.60 -18.16 -6.94
N LEU A 202 -9.49 -17.44 -6.77
CA LEU A 202 -9.48 -15.99 -6.57
C LEU A 202 -8.86 -15.28 -7.79
N ILE A 203 -9.11 -13.97 -7.88
CA ILE A 203 -8.54 -13.08 -8.91
C ILE A 203 -7.02 -13.28 -9.02
N ASP A 204 -6.48 -13.32 -10.24
CA ASP A 204 -5.07 -13.58 -10.48
C ASP A 204 -4.16 -12.38 -10.21
N GLU A 205 -2.87 -12.67 -10.01
CA GLU A 205 -1.84 -11.64 -9.91
C GLU A 205 -1.79 -10.81 -11.20
N GLY A 206 -1.70 -9.48 -11.07
CA GLY A 206 -1.82 -8.56 -12.21
C GLY A 206 -3.25 -8.32 -12.71
N GLU A 207 -4.27 -8.91 -12.07
CA GLU A 207 -5.68 -8.63 -12.34
C GLU A 207 -6.31 -7.73 -11.28
N GLY A 208 -7.34 -6.99 -11.70
CA GLY A 208 -7.99 -6.00 -10.86
C GLY A 208 -9.01 -5.12 -11.58
N ARG A 209 -9.32 -4.00 -10.93
CA ARG A 209 -10.38 -3.08 -11.34
C ARG A 209 -9.94 -1.63 -11.17
N LEU A 210 -10.40 -0.77 -12.07
CA LEU A 210 -10.27 0.67 -11.97
C LEU A 210 -11.64 1.27 -11.69
N PHE A 211 -11.69 2.10 -10.65
CA PHE A 211 -12.88 2.85 -10.27
C PHE A 211 -12.66 4.34 -10.48
N GLU A 212 -13.75 5.08 -10.64
CA GLU A 212 -13.75 6.53 -10.67
C GLU A 212 -14.91 7.11 -9.87
N ASP A 213 -14.78 8.39 -9.52
CA ASP A 213 -15.93 9.19 -9.13
C ASP A 213 -16.68 9.65 -10.38
N GLN A 214 -17.93 9.20 -10.54
CA GLN A 214 -18.68 9.40 -11.77
C GLN A 214 -18.96 10.88 -12.07
N ASP A 215 -19.09 11.72 -11.04
CA ASP A 215 -19.36 13.15 -11.23
C ASP A 215 -18.09 14.00 -11.39
N GLY A 216 -16.92 13.37 -11.21
CA GLY A 216 -15.61 13.96 -11.42
C GLY A 216 -15.08 14.80 -10.27
N LEU A 217 -15.79 14.90 -9.12
CA LEU A 217 -15.31 15.58 -7.93
C LEU A 217 -15.53 14.74 -6.67
N THR A 218 -14.42 14.20 -6.17
CA THR A 218 -14.39 13.58 -4.85
C THR A 218 -14.25 14.64 -3.77
N GLU A 219 -15.36 14.97 -3.11
CA GLU A 219 -15.45 16.05 -2.12
C GLU A 219 -14.62 15.76 -0.86
N ARG A 220 -14.04 16.82 -0.29
CA ARG A 220 -13.42 16.76 1.04
C ARG A 220 -14.49 16.75 2.13
N ILE A 221 -14.34 15.89 3.14
CA ILE A 221 -15.29 15.69 4.25
C ILE A 221 -14.68 15.87 5.64
#